data_AF-A0A2X1K8W5-F1
#
_entry.id   AF-A0A2X1K8W5-F1
#
_cell.length_a   1.000
_cell.length_b   1.000
_cell.length_c   1.000
_cell.angle_alpha   90.00
_cell.angle_beta   90.00
_cell.angle_gamma   90.00
#
_symmetry.space_group_name_H-M   'P 1'
#
loop_
_entity.id
_entity.type
_entity.pdbx_description
1 polymer ?
#
loop_
_entity_poly.entity_id
_entity_poly.type
_entity_poly.pdbx_seq_one_letter_code
_entity_poly.pdbx_strand_id
1 'polypeptide(L)'
;MERNKLARQIIDTCLEMTRLGLNQGTAGNVSVRYQDGMLITPTGIPYEKLTESHIVFIDGNGKHEEGKLPSSEWRFHMAAYQSRPDANAVVHNHAVHCTAVSILNRPIPAIHYMIAAAGGNSIPCAPYATFGTRELSEHVALALKNRKATLLQHHGLYRL
;
A
#
# COMPACT_ATOMS: atom_id res chain seq x y z
N MET A 1 -3.31 -14.87 14.85
CA MET A 1 -2.41 -13.87 15.48
C MET A 1 -3.28 -12.84 16.18
N GLU A 2 -2.83 -12.28 17.30
CA GLU A 2 -3.59 -11.28 18.06
C GLU A 2 -3.61 -9.92 17.33
N ARG A 3 -4.78 -9.28 17.25
CA ARG A 3 -4.98 -7.98 16.61
C ARG A 3 -4.00 -6.90 17.11
N ASN A 4 -3.83 -6.78 18.43
CA ASN A 4 -2.98 -5.74 19.02
C ASN A 4 -1.52 -5.86 18.59
N LYS A 5 -1.02 -7.09 18.46
CA LYS A 5 0.34 -7.35 17.97
C LYS A 5 0.52 -6.88 16.53
N LEU A 6 -0.44 -7.18 15.65
CA LEU A 6 -0.43 -6.72 14.26
C LEU A 6 -0.57 -5.20 14.15
N ALA A 7 -1.42 -4.60 14.99
CA ALA A 7 -1.58 -3.16 15.06
C ALA A 7 -0.26 -2.45 15.42
N ARG A 8 0.48 -2.95 16.41
CA ARG A 8 1.82 -2.45 16.74
C ARG A 8 2.79 -2.57 15.56
N GLN A 9 2.82 -3.72 14.89
CA GLN A 9 3.68 -3.93 13.72
C GLN A 9 3.36 -2.97 12.57
N ILE A 10 2.08 -2.65 12.34
CA ILE A 10 1.68 -1.61 11.37
C ILE A 10 2.24 -0.25 11.77
N ILE A 11 2.08 0.14 13.04
CA ILE A 11 2.57 1.43 13.55
C ILE A 11 4.09 1.52 13.45
N ASP A 12 4.82 0.48 13.89
CA ASP A 12 6.28 0.41 13.79
C ASP A 12 6.74 0.52 12.33
N THR A 13 6.01 -0.12 11.40
CA THR A 13 6.30 -0.02 9.95
C THR A 13 6.09 1.41 9.44
N CYS A 14 5.04 2.11 9.87
CA CYS A 14 4.81 3.51 9.53
C CYS A 14 5.94 4.41 10.05
N LEU A 15 6.37 4.21 11.30
CA LEU A 15 7.47 4.97 11.90
C LEU A 15 8.80 4.70 11.17
N GLU A 16 9.09 3.44 10.84
CA GLU A 16 10.29 3.06 10.11
C GLU A 16 10.28 3.60 8.67
N MET A 17 9.12 3.60 8.01
CA MET A 17 8.95 4.18 6.68
C MET A 17 9.25 5.68 6.68
N THR A 18 8.84 6.41 7.73
CA THR A 18 9.23 7.81 7.93
C THR A 18 10.73 7.95 8.22
N ARG A 19 11.30 7.10 9.08
CA ARG A 19 12.74 7.12 9.42
C ARG A 19 13.63 6.90 8.20
N LEU A 20 13.21 6.06 7.27
CA LEU A 20 13.90 5.80 5.99
C LEU A 20 13.66 6.89 4.93
N GLY A 21 12.88 7.93 5.23
CA GLY A 21 12.57 9.02 4.30
C GLY A 21 11.65 8.61 3.14
N LEU A 22 10.94 7.48 3.27
CA LEU A 22 10.04 6.96 2.23
C LEU A 22 8.64 7.58 2.32
N ASN A 23 8.27 8.12 3.48
CA ASN A 23 7.00 8.78 3.70
C ASN A 23 7.17 10.21 4.21
N GLN A 24 6.27 11.09 3.78
CA GLN A 24 6.18 12.47 4.26
C GLN A 24 4.74 12.75 4.70
N GLY A 25 4.58 13.27 5.92
CA GLY A 25 3.27 13.54 6.51
C GLY A 25 2.39 12.27 6.57
N THR A 26 1.14 12.39 6.14
CA THR A 26 0.10 11.34 6.23
C THR A 26 -0.18 10.65 4.89
N ALA A 27 0.74 10.74 3.92
CA ALA A 27 0.51 10.26 2.56
C ALA A 27 0.48 8.73 2.44
N GLY A 28 1.44 8.04 3.07
CA GLY A 28 1.53 6.58 2.99
C GLY A 28 0.43 5.87 3.80
N ASN A 29 0.27 4.59 3.52
CA ASN A 29 -0.60 3.71 4.30
C ASN A 29 -0.11 2.27 4.25
N VAL A 30 -0.40 1.54 5.33
CA VAL A 30 0.08 0.17 5.54
C VAL A 30 -1.12 -0.68 5.95
N SER A 31 -1.19 -1.89 5.40
CA SER A 31 -2.18 -2.88 5.83
C SER A 31 -1.58 -4.27 5.96
N VAL A 32 -2.27 -5.13 6.69
CA VAL A 32 -1.99 -6.58 6.77
C VAL A 32 -3.27 -7.37 6.56
N ARG A 33 -3.17 -8.53 5.92
CA ARG A 33 -4.28 -9.48 5.81
C ARG A 33 -4.66 -9.97 7.20
N TYR A 34 -5.95 -9.93 7.52
CA TYR A 34 -6.44 -10.31 8.85
C TYR A 34 -7.87 -10.84 8.75
N GLN A 35 -8.09 -12.06 9.26
CA GLN A 35 -9.38 -12.76 9.16
C GLN A 35 -9.85 -12.83 7.69
N ASP A 36 -11.09 -12.43 7.41
CA ASP A 36 -11.70 -12.37 6.08
C ASP A 36 -11.37 -11.08 5.32
N GLY A 37 -10.61 -10.17 5.92
CA GLY A 37 -10.28 -8.86 5.34
C GLY A 37 -8.88 -8.39 5.71
N MET A 38 -8.77 -7.16 6.23
CA MET A 38 -7.48 -6.55 6.57
C MET A 38 -7.55 -5.58 7.75
N LEU A 39 -6.41 -5.38 8.40
CA LEU A 39 -6.16 -4.24 9.28
C LEU A 39 -5.38 -3.18 8.50
N ILE A 40 -5.82 -1.91 8.55
CA ILE A 40 -5.21 -0.80 7.80
C ILE A 40 -5.07 0.45 8.67
N THR A 41 -4.08 1.29 8.36
CA THR A 41 -3.93 2.63 8.93
C THR A 41 -5.16 3.50 8.64
N PRO A 42 -5.57 4.38 9.58
CA PRO A 42 -6.65 5.33 9.37
C PRO A 42 -6.23 6.47 8.45
N THR A 43 -7.20 7.25 7.97
CA THR A 43 -6.93 8.50 7.26
C THR A 43 -6.62 9.66 8.22
N GLY A 44 -5.72 10.56 7.83
CA GLY A 44 -5.56 11.88 8.47
C GLY A 44 -4.90 11.90 9.86
N ILE A 45 -4.38 10.78 10.37
CA ILE A 45 -3.66 10.75 11.65
C ILE A 45 -2.14 10.69 11.40
N PRO A 46 -1.35 11.66 11.89
CA PRO A 46 0.10 11.59 11.86
C PRO A 46 0.63 10.33 12.54
N TYR A 47 1.66 9.70 11.98
CA TYR A 47 2.12 8.40 12.44
C TYR A 47 2.61 8.38 13.89
N GLU A 48 3.20 9.49 14.35
CA GLU A 48 3.64 9.68 15.74
C GLU A 48 2.48 9.76 16.75
N LYS A 49 1.23 9.93 16.27
CA LYS A 49 0.01 9.93 17.10
C LYS A 49 -0.82 8.66 16.93
N LEU A 50 -0.37 7.70 16.12
CA LEU A 50 -1.06 6.43 15.97
C LEU A 50 -0.98 5.61 17.26
N THR A 51 -2.08 4.92 17.55
CA THR A 51 -2.21 3.97 18.65
C THR A 51 -2.94 2.76 18.11
N GLU A 52 -2.88 1.62 18.81
CA GLU A 52 -3.50 0.39 18.33
C GLU A 52 -5.01 0.52 18.14
N SER A 53 -5.67 1.40 18.90
CA SER A 53 -7.11 1.66 18.78
C SER A 53 -7.47 2.39 17.48
N HIS A 54 -6.52 3.15 16.89
CA HIS A 54 -6.70 3.85 15.62
C HIS A 54 -6.67 2.90 14.41
N ILE A 55 -6.08 1.70 14.53
CA ILE A 55 -6.02 0.74 13.43
C ILE A 55 -7.41 0.19 13.12
N VAL A 56 -7.77 0.25 11.84
CA VAL A 56 -9.12 -0.01 11.34
C VAL A 56 -9.18 -1.39 10.71
N PHE A 57 -10.16 -2.20 11.11
CA PHE A 57 -10.50 -3.41 10.37
C PHE A 57 -11.47 -3.09 9.23
N ILE A 58 -11.24 -3.70 8.07
CA ILE A 58 -12.18 -3.73 6.94
C ILE A 58 -12.40 -5.19 6.58
N ASP A 59 -13.66 -5.62 6.53
CA ASP A 59 -14.05 -6.98 6.17
C ASP A 59 -13.93 -7.26 4.66
N GLY A 60 -14.12 -8.52 4.25
CA GLY A 60 -14.02 -8.91 2.84
C GLY A 60 -15.04 -8.25 1.90
N ASN A 61 -16.10 -7.66 2.46
CA ASN A 61 -17.14 -6.93 1.71
C ASN A 61 -16.86 -5.42 1.63
N GLY A 62 -15.78 -4.94 2.24
CA GLY A 62 -15.41 -3.53 2.26
C GLY A 62 -16.13 -2.71 3.34
N LYS A 63 -16.79 -3.36 4.32
CA LYS A 63 -17.36 -2.67 5.47
C LYS A 63 -16.27 -2.47 6.53
N HIS A 64 -16.08 -1.23 6.96
CA HIS A 64 -15.11 -0.89 8.01
C HIS A 64 -15.78 -0.80 9.38
N GLU A 65 -14.95 -0.84 10.43
CA GLU A 65 -15.41 -0.66 11.82
C GLU A 65 -16.18 0.64 12.01
N GLU A 66 -17.25 0.57 12.78
CA GLU A 66 -18.04 1.73 13.18
C GLU A 66 -17.18 2.71 14.00
N GLY A 67 -17.36 4.02 13.75
CA GLY A 67 -16.63 5.07 14.46
C GLY A 67 -15.16 5.23 14.03
N LYS A 68 -14.68 4.47 13.04
CA LYS A 68 -13.32 4.60 12.50
C LYS A 68 -13.32 4.88 11.00
N LEU A 69 -12.38 5.71 10.57
CA LEU A 69 -12.18 6.04 9.16
C LEU A 69 -10.87 5.39 8.67
N PRO A 70 -10.92 4.39 7.78
CA PRO A 70 -9.72 3.82 7.19
C PRO A 70 -9.04 4.84 6.25
N SER A 71 -7.83 4.52 5.78
CA SER A 71 -7.21 5.25 4.66
C SER A 71 -8.21 5.42 3.51
N SER A 72 -8.24 6.59 2.87
CA SER A 72 -9.03 6.87 1.67
C SER A 72 -8.70 5.94 0.49
N GLU A 73 -7.57 5.24 0.59
CA GLU A 73 -6.99 4.41 -0.46
C GLU A 73 -7.13 2.90 -0.20
N TRP A 74 -7.93 2.52 0.80
CA TRP A 74 -8.12 1.13 1.19
C TRP A 74 -8.53 0.20 0.05
N ARG A 75 -9.21 0.70 -1.00
CA ARG A 75 -9.73 -0.13 -2.10
C ARG A 75 -8.63 -0.86 -2.85
N PHE A 76 -7.47 -0.23 -3.10
CA PHE A 76 -6.39 -0.92 -3.78
C PHE A 76 -5.64 -1.91 -2.87
N HIS A 77 -5.69 -1.74 -1.54
CA HIS A 77 -5.24 -2.76 -0.59
C HIS A 77 -6.11 -4.02 -0.67
N MET A 78 -7.43 -3.84 -0.72
CA MET A 78 -8.34 -4.96 -0.91
C MET A 78 -8.09 -5.66 -2.26
N ALA A 79 -7.96 -4.89 -3.34
CA ALA A 79 -7.70 -5.44 -4.67
C ALA A 79 -6.36 -6.19 -4.76
N ALA A 80 -5.32 -5.71 -4.07
CA ALA A 80 -4.04 -6.39 -3.97
C ALA A 80 -4.17 -7.74 -3.27
N TYR A 81 -4.88 -7.81 -2.14
CA TYR A 81 -5.13 -9.07 -1.43
C TYR A 81 -5.98 -10.07 -2.22
N GLN A 82 -6.92 -9.58 -3.03
CA GLN A 82 -7.74 -10.43 -3.91
C GLN A 82 -6.93 -10.94 -5.12
N SER A 83 -6.08 -10.10 -5.72
CA SER A 83 -5.25 -10.44 -6.88
C SER A 83 -4.07 -11.34 -6.52
N ARG A 84 -3.53 -11.20 -5.30
CA ARG A 84 -2.34 -11.91 -4.81
C ARG A 84 -2.64 -12.63 -3.50
N PRO A 85 -3.16 -13.87 -3.55
CA PRO A 85 -3.50 -14.65 -2.35
C PRO A 85 -2.31 -14.89 -1.41
N ASP A 86 -1.09 -14.90 -1.94
CA ASP A 86 0.15 -15.05 -1.17
C ASP A 86 0.61 -13.76 -0.47
N ALA A 87 0.02 -12.60 -0.78
CA ALA A 87 0.32 -11.34 -0.10
C ALA A 87 -0.36 -11.28 1.27
N ASN A 88 0.42 -10.95 2.30
CA ASN A 88 -0.03 -10.85 3.69
C ASN A 88 0.14 -9.45 4.30
N ALA A 89 0.88 -8.57 3.62
CA ALA A 89 1.05 -7.18 3.98
C ALA A 89 1.11 -6.34 2.71
N VAL A 90 0.82 -5.05 2.85
CA VAL A 90 0.93 -4.06 1.78
C VAL A 90 1.50 -2.78 2.36
N VAL A 91 2.42 -2.17 1.63
CA VAL A 91 2.97 -0.84 1.89
C VAL A 91 2.75 0.05 0.68
N HIS A 92 2.13 1.21 0.91
CA HIS A 92 1.99 2.29 -0.06
C HIS A 92 2.64 3.56 0.47
N ASN A 93 3.37 4.27 -0.39
CA ASN A 93 3.94 5.57 -0.09
C ASN A 93 4.20 6.40 -1.36
N HIS A 94 4.57 7.66 -1.16
CA HIS A 94 4.89 8.62 -2.22
C HIS A 94 6.39 8.96 -2.21
N ALA A 95 7.26 7.96 -2.04
CA ALA A 95 8.71 8.16 -2.02
C ALA A 95 9.20 8.91 -3.28
N VAL A 96 9.92 10.02 -3.08
CA VAL A 96 10.19 11.05 -4.12
C VAL A 96 10.76 10.48 -5.43
N HIS A 97 11.72 9.56 -5.37
CA HIS A 97 12.34 8.98 -6.56
C HIS A 97 11.37 8.08 -7.33
N CYS A 98 10.52 7.32 -6.63
CA CYS A 98 9.51 6.49 -7.27
C CYS A 98 8.44 7.35 -7.93
N THR A 99 7.96 8.38 -7.22
CA THR A 99 6.98 9.34 -7.76
C THR A 99 7.53 10.10 -8.96
N ALA A 100 8.81 10.51 -8.95
CA ALA A 100 9.43 11.16 -10.09
C ALA A 100 9.42 10.28 -11.35
N VAL A 101 9.76 8.99 -11.21
CA VAL A 101 9.69 8.04 -12.35
C VAL A 101 8.24 7.80 -12.77
N SER A 102 7.29 7.73 -11.83
CA SER A 102 5.88 7.50 -12.14
C SER A 102 5.24 8.69 -12.88
N ILE A 103 5.68 9.93 -12.62
CA ILE A 103 5.28 11.11 -13.39
C ILE A 103 5.67 10.98 -14.86
N LEU A 104 6.81 10.34 -15.16
CA LEU A 104 7.26 10.10 -16.53
C LEU A 104 6.50 8.97 -17.23
N ASN A 105 5.62 8.27 -16.51
CA ASN A 105 4.91 7.08 -16.98
C ASN A 105 5.84 6.03 -17.61
N ARG A 106 6.98 5.77 -16.96
CA ARG A 106 7.95 4.78 -17.42
C ARG A 106 8.08 3.62 -16.42
N PRO A 107 8.15 2.37 -16.89
CA PRO A 107 8.61 1.29 -16.03
C PRO A 107 10.09 1.49 -15.69
N ILE A 108 10.53 0.93 -14.55
CA ILE A 108 11.96 0.82 -14.24
C ILE A 108 12.48 -0.45 -14.92
N PRO A 109 13.42 -0.36 -15.90
CA PRO A 109 14.00 -1.54 -16.54
C PRO A 109 15.10 -2.16 -15.66
N ALA A 110 15.62 -3.32 -16.06
CA ALA A 110 16.68 -4.04 -15.35
C ALA A 110 18.06 -3.36 -15.44
N ILE A 111 18.19 -2.19 -14.81
CA ILE A 111 19.45 -1.44 -14.69
C ILE A 111 20.34 -1.96 -13.54
N HIS A 112 19.79 -2.80 -12.66
CA HIS A 112 20.49 -3.41 -11.53
C HIS A 112 19.87 -4.75 -11.16
N TYR A 113 20.68 -5.74 -10.74
CA TYR A 113 20.23 -7.12 -10.51
C TYR A 113 19.15 -7.26 -9.42
N MET A 114 19.15 -6.36 -8.42
CA MET A 114 18.17 -6.36 -7.33
C MET A 114 16.71 -6.16 -7.79
N ILE A 115 16.49 -5.77 -9.05
CA ILE A 115 15.13 -5.71 -9.63
C ILE A 115 14.40 -7.06 -9.56
N ALA A 116 15.16 -8.17 -9.57
CA ALA A 116 14.64 -9.52 -9.44
C ALA A 116 13.86 -9.73 -8.13
N ALA A 117 14.14 -8.96 -7.07
CA ALA A 117 13.41 -9.03 -5.81
C ALA A 117 11.91 -8.67 -5.96
N ALA A 118 11.54 -7.92 -7.00
CA ALA A 118 10.15 -7.62 -7.33
C ALA A 118 9.47 -8.71 -8.18
N GLY A 119 10.15 -9.83 -8.47
CA GLY A 119 9.59 -10.98 -9.19
C GLY A 119 9.78 -10.93 -10.71
N GLY A 120 10.72 -10.14 -11.23
CA GLY A 120 11.00 -10.11 -12.68
C GLY A 120 12.12 -9.15 -13.08
N ASN A 121 12.09 -8.71 -14.32
CA ASN A 121 13.11 -7.83 -14.94
C ASN A 121 12.67 -6.35 -15.03
N SER A 122 11.60 -5.97 -14.35
CA SER A 122 11.03 -4.61 -14.40
C SER A 122 10.17 -4.28 -13.18
N ILE A 123 10.06 -2.99 -12.85
CA ILE A 123 8.98 -2.45 -12.02
C ILE A 123 7.98 -1.75 -12.96
N PRO A 124 6.74 -2.24 -13.10
CA PRO A 124 5.74 -1.64 -13.97
C PRO A 124 5.29 -0.27 -13.43
N CYS A 125 4.70 0.54 -14.31
CA CYS A 125 3.99 1.77 -13.94
C CYS A 125 2.52 1.63 -14.36
N ALA A 126 1.63 1.54 -13.37
CA ALA A 126 0.20 1.42 -13.59
C ALA A 126 -0.36 2.79 -14.04
N PRO A 127 -1.27 2.83 -15.03
CA PRO A 127 -1.85 4.09 -15.51
C PRO A 127 -2.58 4.87 -14.43
N TYR A 128 -2.58 6.20 -14.56
CA TYR A 128 -3.27 7.08 -13.62
C TYR A 128 -4.77 6.82 -13.60
N ALA A 129 -5.33 6.84 -12.40
CA ALA A 129 -6.75 7.00 -12.12
C ALA A 129 -6.86 7.68 -10.75
N THR A 130 -7.97 8.39 -10.51
CA THR A 130 -8.15 9.13 -9.25
C THR A 130 -8.04 8.19 -8.04
N PHE A 131 -7.35 8.62 -6.98
CA PHE A 131 -7.17 7.82 -5.77
C PHE A 131 -8.51 7.43 -5.14
N GLY A 132 -8.54 6.28 -4.46
CA GLY A 132 -9.75 5.77 -3.81
C GLY A 132 -10.83 5.24 -4.77
N THR A 133 -10.59 5.23 -6.09
CA THR A 133 -11.53 4.70 -7.09
C THR A 133 -11.34 3.21 -7.36
N ARG A 134 -12.38 2.60 -7.96
CA ARG A 134 -12.32 1.22 -8.46
C ARG A 134 -11.36 1.09 -9.64
N GLU A 135 -11.34 2.07 -10.54
CA GLU A 135 -10.47 2.08 -11.72
C GLU A 135 -8.98 1.97 -11.34
N LEU A 136 -8.53 2.76 -10.35
CA LEU A 136 -7.15 2.65 -9.84
C LEU A 136 -6.87 1.26 -9.28
N SER A 137 -7.85 0.67 -8.59
CA SER A 137 -7.73 -0.67 -7.99
C SER A 137 -7.56 -1.76 -9.06
N GLU A 138 -8.24 -1.63 -10.20
CA GLU A 138 -8.12 -2.53 -11.35
C GLU A 138 -6.72 -2.42 -12.00
N HIS A 139 -6.21 -1.20 -12.16
CA HIS A 139 -4.84 -0.97 -12.65
C HIS A 139 -3.78 -1.59 -11.72
N VAL A 140 -3.93 -1.41 -10.40
CA VAL A 140 -3.02 -2.00 -9.40
C VAL A 140 -3.07 -3.52 -9.46
N ALA A 141 -4.26 -4.12 -9.46
CA ALA A 141 -4.43 -5.58 -9.50
C ALA A 141 -3.79 -6.20 -10.75
N LEU A 142 -3.91 -5.55 -11.91
CA LEU A 142 -3.29 -5.99 -13.16
C LEU A 142 -1.76 -5.91 -13.09
N ALA A 143 -1.22 -4.79 -12.60
CA ALA A 143 0.23 -4.57 -12.51
C ALA A 143 0.92 -5.55 -11.54
N LEU A 144 0.24 -5.96 -10.47
CA LEU A 144 0.77 -6.86 -9.45
C LEU A 144 0.63 -8.34 -9.80
N LYS A 145 -0.11 -8.72 -10.85
CA LYS A 145 -0.34 -10.13 -11.21
C LYS A 145 0.95 -10.97 -11.25
N ASN A 146 2.02 -10.38 -11.79
CA ASN A 146 3.33 -11.02 -11.95
C ASN A 146 4.48 -10.23 -11.28
N ARG A 147 4.17 -9.31 -10.36
CA ARG A 147 5.14 -8.43 -9.70
C ARG A 147 4.76 -8.18 -8.26
N LYS A 148 5.76 -7.97 -7.40
CA LYS A 148 5.55 -7.62 -5.99
C LYS A 148 5.50 -6.11 -5.73
N ALA A 149 5.79 -5.29 -6.74
CA ALA A 149 5.73 -3.84 -6.64
C ALA A 149 5.33 -3.21 -7.98
N THR A 150 4.67 -2.07 -7.93
CA THR A 150 4.33 -1.23 -9.09
C THR A 150 4.45 0.24 -8.72
N LEU A 151 4.88 1.06 -9.68
CA LEU A 151 4.65 2.50 -9.64
C LEU A 151 3.18 2.78 -9.98
N LEU A 152 2.68 3.91 -9.50
CA LEU A 152 1.36 4.47 -9.82
C LEU A 152 1.59 5.82 -10.49
N GLN A 153 1.23 5.95 -11.76
CA GLN A 153 1.49 7.16 -12.57
C GLN A 153 0.97 8.41 -11.86
N HIS A 154 1.78 9.48 -11.80
CA HIS A 154 1.50 10.73 -11.06
C HIS A 154 1.14 10.58 -9.56
N HIS A 155 1.46 9.44 -8.95
CA HIS A 155 0.99 9.13 -7.60
C HIS A 155 2.11 8.63 -6.68
N GLY A 156 2.68 7.45 -6.91
CA GLY A 156 3.67 6.90 -5.97
C GLY A 156 4.08 5.46 -6.22
N LEU A 157 4.40 4.75 -5.14
CA LEU A 157 4.82 3.35 -5.13
C LEU A 157 3.83 2.49 -4.35
N TYR A 158 3.64 1.26 -4.81
CA TYR A 158 2.82 0.26 -4.15
C TYR A 158 3.54 -1.09 -4.10
N ARG A 159 3.57 -1.75 -2.94
CA ARG A 159 4.33 -2.99 -2.70
C ARG A 159 3.61 -4.00 -1.80
N LEU A 160 3.75 -5.28 -2.14
CA LEU A 160 3.31 -6.47 -1.41
C LEU A 160 4.40 -7.04 -0.49
#